data_AF-A0A7W9FY69-F1
#
_entry.id   AF-A0A7W9FY69-F1
#
_cell.length_a   1.000
_cell.length_b   1.000
_cell.length_c   1.000
_cell.angle_alpha   90.00
_cell.angle_beta   90.00
_cell.angle_gamma   90.00
#
_symmetry.space_group_name_H-M   'P 1'
#
loop_
_entity.id
_entity.type
_entity.pdbx_description
1 polymer ?
#
loop_
_entity_poly.entity_id
_entity_poly.type
_entity_poly.pdbx_seq_one_letter_code
_entity_poly.pdbx_strand_id
1 'polypeptide(L)'
;MSEYVSYRGRLQWLLWPAWQYRVLAPLVYEQHLNAFQKAVLGLARAGHRNTTTMAELLQLHPDLLELVRDDLRQLSYLDQHGVVTERGAAAMKDGFLDPDKTIVTYVYQDPVTGTLWPASTQEPQIAPAQWEGVNRASVRFRTAGAPLHVSALPVPPPAMGPSVGPPGHEDIVEAVSRGERLGRRIRRDRPWQQAPPERVVARVSVVSAGQPVFLPVALGLSKQAKEGVASVTWVARNPFSGRPSTYLRRLVATQAQHSPPLRGAIDKLLGRSSQALYAEFDQMDREIRRRLAEDLEARFTHRIRDEQAVLELLTLLERDINRVRRPGDHTAEVADVVRNAWRLHEVVLRVLVRRRRVPIARNESIRERLTRALTELGLPFSQYAPIKAADWRTISKAFNNPDSATSPSLLAAATLSAAAGDSAHPFRRLAAHRRTLITDLTNLSKDRNSPGSHAGLTPLSPAFAELAWQLAQETVAAHLNLPIPKGNDVEA
;
A
#
# COMPACT_ATOMS: atom_id res chain seq x y z
N MET A 1 18.11 22.08 -2.33
CA MET A 1 17.42 21.59 -1.11
C MET A 1 16.99 22.67 -0.10
N SER A 2 17.54 23.91 -0.10
CA SER A 2 17.15 24.95 0.90
C SER A 2 16.16 26.03 0.43
N GLU A 3 15.75 26.06 -0.84
CA GLU A 3 14.79 27.08 -1.33
C GLU A 3 13.34 26.83 -0.86
N TYR A 4 13.03 25.64 -0.35
CA TYR A 4 11.64 25.21 -0.12
C TYR A 4 11.13 25.40 1.32
N VAL A 5 11.97 25.80 2.27
CA VAL A 5 11.55 26.04 3.67
C VAL A 5 11.61 27.54 3.99
N SER A 6 10.65 28.29 3.45
CA SER A 6 10.35 29.64 3.95
C SER A 6 9.42 29.51 5.15
N TYR A 7 9.96 29.66 6.37
CA TYR A 7 9.17 29.60 7.60
C TYR A 7 9.52 30.77 8.53
N ARG A 8 8.50 31.55 8.90
CA ARG A 8 8.60 32.70 9.82
C ARG A 8 8.30 32.29 11.26
N GLY A 9 9.09 31.37 11.82
CA GLY A 9 8.98 30.94 13.22
C GLY A 9 10.15 30.08 13.68
N ARG A 10 10.16 29.68 14.97
CA ARG A 10 11.23 28.86 15.56
C ARG A 10 11.30 27.49 14.86
N LEU A 11 12.48 27.14 14.36
CA LEU A 11 12.77 25.85 13.74
C LEU A 11 13.80 25.08 14.56
N GLN A 12 13.66 23.76 14.59
CA GLN A 12 14.68 22.84 15.06
C GLN A 12 15.07 21.91 13.90
N TRP A 13 16.34 21.87 13.54
CA TRP A 13 16.84 20.99 12.50
C TRP A 13 17.29 19.65 13.09
N LEU A 14 16.98 18.57 12.39
CA LEU A 14 17.43 17.21 12.66
C LEU A 14 18.24 16.69 11.48
N LEU A 15 19.24 15.86 11.75
CA LEU A 15 19.87 15.01 10.75
C LEU A 15 19.34 13.59 10.91
N TRP A 16 18.43 13.20 10.02
CA TRP A 16 17.75 11.90 10.07
C TRP A 16 18.53 10.84 9.27
N PRO A 17 18.83 9.68 9.84
CA PRO A 17 19.57 8.64 9.13
C PRO A 17 18.71 7.99 8.04
N ALA A 18 19.28 7.74 6.87
CA ALA A 18 18.63 7.05 5.76
C ALA A 18 19.65 6.22 4.97
N TRP A 19 19.19 5.15 4.32
CA TRP A 19 19.96 4.45 3.29
C TRP A 19 19.65 5.04 1.92
N GLN A 20 20.67 5.50 1.22
CA GLN A 20 20.56 6.00 -0.14
C GLN A 20 20.93 4.90 -1.14
N TYR A 21 20.03 4.63 -2.07
CA TYR A 21 20.28 3.69 -3.17
C TYR A 21 20.26 4.43 -4.49
N ARG A 22 21.28 4.21 -5.33
CA ARG A 22 21.26 4.62 -6.72
C ARG A 22 20.51 3.56 -7.52
N VAL A 23 19.44 3.97 -8.19
CA VAL A 23 18.55 3.09 -8.93
C VAL A 23 18.36 3.58 -10.35
N LEU A 24 18.20 2.65 -11.28
CA LEU A 24 17.68 2.87 -12.61
C LEU A 24 16.19 2.52 -12.54
N ALA A 25 15.31 3.48 -12.78
CA ALA A 25 13.87 3.27 -12.66
C ALA A 25 13.10 3.95 -13.79
N PRO A 26 12.03 3.31 -14.31
CA PRO A 26 11.15 3.96 -15.27
C PRO A 26 10.41 5.13 -14.63
N LEU A 27 10.22 6.19 -15.41
CA LEU A 27 9.48 7.35 -14.97
C LEU A 27 8.03 7.28 -15.42
N VAL A 28 7.12 7.07 -14.46
CA VAL A 28 5.68 6.94 -14.73
C VAL A 28 4.97 8.25 -14.38
N TYR A 29 4.79 9.11 -15.39
CA TYR A 29 4.06 10.37 -15.23
C TYR A 29 2.56 10.14 -15.10
N GLU A 30 2.00 9.39 -16.04
CA GLU A 30 0.59 9.02 -16.08
C GLU A 30 0.46 7.50 -15.92
N GLN A 31 -0.29 7.10 -14.90
CA GLN A 31 -0.43 5.70 -14.52
C GLN A 31 -1.51 4.99 -15.32
N HIS A 32 -2.35 5.72 -16.05
CA HIS A 32 -3.55 5.16 -16.65
C HIS A 32 -3.84 5.74 -18.02
N LEU A 33 -4.26 4.87 -18.95
CA LEU A 33 -5.00 5.30 -20.13
C LEU A 33 -6.26 6.07 -19.68
N ASN A 34 -6.48 7.25 -20.25
CA ASN A 34 -7.71 7.99 -20.01
C ASN A 34 -8.92 7.28 -20.65
N ALA A 35 -10.15 7.68 -20.28
CA ALA A 35 -11.37 7.02 -20.75
C ALA A 35 -11.51 7.04 -22.29
N PHE A 36 -11.11 8.13 -22.94
CA PHE A 36 -11.17 8.26 -24.40
C PHE A 36 -10.14 7.35 -25.08
N GLN A 37 -8.89 7.35 -24.61
CA GLN A 37 -7.83 6.47 -25.10
C GLN A 37 -8.21 4.99 -24.96
N LYS A 38 -8.80 4.58 -23.82
CA LYS A 38 -9.30 3.21 -23.63
C LYS A 38 -10.40 2.87 -24.62
N ALA A 39 -11.35 3.77 -24.83
CA ALA A 39 -12.46 3.54 -25.76
C ALA A 39 -11.97 3.42 -27.21
N VAL A 40 -11.07 4.31 -27.64
CA VAL A 40 -10.45 4.30 -28.97
C VAL A 40 -9.65 3.01 -29.19
N LEU A 41 -8.79 2.62 -28.25
CA LEU A 41 -8.04 1.36 -28.33
C LEU A 41 -8.96 0.13 -28.32
N GLY A 42 -10.06 0.17 -27.55
CA GLY A 42 -11.05 -0.90 -27.51
C GLY A 42 -11.76 -1.11 -28.85
N LEU A 43 -12.19 -0.02 -29.49
CA LEU A 43 -12.80 -0.04 -30.82
C LEU A 43 -11.80 -0.47 -31.91
N ALA A 44 -10.56 0.03 -31.85
CA ALA A 44 -9.48 -0.39 -32.75
C ALA A 44 -9.18 -1.88 -32.64
N ARG A 45 -9.20 -2.44 -31.42
CA ARG A 45 -9.05 -3.90 -31.19
C ARG A 45 -10.23 -4.71 -31.73
N ALA A 46 -11.44 -4.14 -31.68
CA ALA A 46 -12.62 -4.74 -32.29
C ALA A 46 -12.64 -4.64 -33.83
N GLY A 47 -11.62 -4.02 -34.44
CA GLY A 47 -11.48 -3.90 -35.89
C GLY A 47 -12.07 -2.61 -36.47
N HIS A 48 -12.63 -1.71 -35.65
CA HIS A 48 -13.09 -0.41 -36.12
C HIS A 48 -11.89 0.52 -36.33
N ARG A 49 -11.65 0.91 -37.59
CA ARG A 49 -10.49 1.76 -37.99
C ARG A 49 -10.88 3.13 -38.56
N ASN A 50 -12.16 3.31 -38.88
CA ASN A 50 -12.67 4.54 -39.47
C ASN A 50 -13.00 5.57 -38.38
N THR A 51 -12.40 6.76 -38.47
CA THR A 51 -12.60 7.87 -37.51
C THR A 51 -14.08 8.25 -37.39
N THR A 52 -14.80 8.39 -38.50
CA THR A 52 -16.21 8.79 -38.51
C THR A 52 -17.08 7.77 -37.78
N THR A 53 -16.90 6.47 -38.09
CA THR A 53 -17.66 5.39 -37.43
C THR A 53 -17.34 5.30 -35.93
N MET A 54 -16.08 5.44 -35.55
CA MET A 54 -15.69 5.43 -34.15
C MET A 54 -16.23 6.66 -33.40
N ALA A 55 -16.28 7.82 -34.06
CA ALA A 55 -16.79 9.06 -33.48
C ALA A 55 -18.29 8.96 -33.21
N GLU A 56 -19.05 8.39 -34.15
CA GLU A 56 -20.48 8.07 -33.98
C GLU A 56 -20.71 7.10 -32.81
N LEU A 57 -19.95 6.00 -32.74
CA LEU A 57 -20.08 4.99 -31.69
C LEU A 57 -19.76 5.54 -30.29
N LEU A 58 -18.79 6.46 -30.19
CA LEU A 58 -18.40 7.09 -28.93
C LEU A 58 -19.20 8.35 -28.62
N GLN A 59 -20.07 8.80 -29.53
CA GLN A 59 -20.75 10.10 -29.48
C GLN A 59 -19.77 11.27 -29.26
N LEU A 60 -18.65 11.26 -29.99
CA LEU A 60 -17.61 12.29 -29.94
C LEU A 60 -17.52 13.04 -31.27
N HIS A 61 -16.99 14.26 -31.23
CA HIS A 61 -16.67 15.00 -32.45
C HIS A 61 -15.50 14.32 -33.20
N PRO A 62 -15.54 14.19 -34.54
CA PRO A 62 -14.46 13.56 -35.32
C PRO A 62 -13.07 14.14 -35.04
N ASP A 63 -12.97 15.46 -34.91
CA ASP A 63 -11.68 16.13 -34.63
C ASP A 63 -11.09 15.76 -33.27
N LEU A 64 -11.92 15.60 -32.24
CA LEU A 64 -11.47 15.15 -30.92
C LEU A 64 -10.99 13.70 -30.98
N LEU A 65 -11.69 12.86 -31.75
CA LEU A 65 -11.28 11.48 -31.94
C LEU A 65 -9.94 11.40 -32.66
N GLU A 66 -9.74 12.20 -33.70
CA GLU A 66 -8.48 12.23 -34.45
C GLU A 66 -7.32 12.70 -33.57
N LEU A 67 -7.53 13.70 -32.72
CA LEU A 67 -6.54 14.12 -31.71
C LEU A 67 -6.13 12.96 -30.79
N VAL A 68 -7.10 12.23 -30.25
CA VAL A 68 -6.82 11.07 -29.38
C VAL A 68 -6.11 9.95 -30.15
N ARG A 69 -6.44 9.73 -31.43
CA ARG A 69 -5.76 8.76 -32.28
C ARG A 69 -4.32 9.16 -32.61
N ASP A 70 -4.08 10.44 -32.84
CA ASP A 70 -2.75 10.99 -33.08
C ASP A 70 -1.87 10.84 -31.84
N ASP A 71 -2.38 11.17 -30.66
CA ASP A 71 -1.69 10.93 -29.39
C ASP A 71 -1.32 9.44 -29.22
N LEU A 72 -2.27 8.54 -29.49
CA LEU A 72 -2.03 7.09 -29.40
C LEU A 72 -1.03 6.56 -30.44
N ARG A 73 -0.97 7.16 -31.63
CA ARG A 73 0.03 6.85 -32.66
C ARG A 73 1.42 7.36 -32.27
N GLN A 74 1.52 8.60 -31.78
CA GLN A 74 2.78 9.17 -31.30
C GLN A 74 3.40 8.35 -30.16
N LEU A 75 2.55 7.81 -29.27
CA LEU A 75 2.97 6.93 -28.17
C LEU A 75 3.12 5.45 -28.57
N SER A 76 2.98 5.13 -29.86
CA SER A 76 3.11 3.78 -30.44
C SER A 76 2.14 2.73 -29.86
N TYR A 77 0.97 3.15 -29.39
CA TYR A 77 -0.12 2.24 -28.98
C TYR A 77 -1.03 1.84 -30.15
N LEU A 78 -1.06 2.68 -31.19
CA LEU A 78 -1.61 2.38 -32.51
C LEU A 78 -0.49 2.44 -33.54
N ASP A 79 -0.54 1.58 -34.56
CA ASP A 79 0.33 1.70 -35.72
C ASP A 79 -0.21 2.74 -36.73
N GLN A 80 0.53 2.94 -37.82
CA GLN A 80 0.14 3.86 -38.90
C GLN A 80 -1.20 3.51 -39.58
N HIS A 81 -1.67 2.26 -39.44
CA HIS A 81 -2.93 1.76 -40.00
C HIS A 81 -4.08 1.79 -38.99
N GLY A 82 -3.85 2.30 -37.77
CA GLY A 82 -4.84 2.32 -36.70
C GLY A 82 -5.08 0.96 -36.06
N VAL A 83 -4.15 0.01 -36.21
CA VAL A 83 -4.18 -1.29 -35.54
C VAL A 83 -3.50 -1.16 -34.18
N VAL A 84 -4.07 -1.81 -33.18
CA VAL A 84 -3.51 -1.85 -31.82
C VAL A 84 -2.19 -2.63 -31.83
N THR A 85 -1.11 -1.99 -31.39
CA THR A 85 0.22 -2.62 -31.26
C THR A 85 0.27 -3.55 -30.04
N GLU A 86 1.33 -4.35 -29.92
CA GLU A 86 1.55 -5.17 -28.70
C GLU A 86 1.62 -4.30 -27.44
N ARG A 87 2.24 -3.12 -27.55
CA ARG A 87 2.30 -2.10 -26.50
C ARG A 87 0.90 -1.58 -26.13
N GLY A 88 0.04 -1.33 -27.14
CA GLY A 88 -1.37 -0.95 -26.95
C GLY A 88 -2.21 -2.04 -26.28
N ALA A 89 -2.00 -3.29 -26.68
CA ALA A 89 -2.66 -4.44 -26.10
C ALA A 89 -2.25 -4.67 -24.64
N ALA A 90 -0.96 -4.52 -24.32
CA ALA A 90 -0.44 -4.58 -22.96
C ALA A 90 -1.03 -3.47 -22.08
N ALA A 91 -1.02 -2.23 -22.56
CA ALA A 91 -1.59 -1.07 -21.85
C ALA A 91 -3.10 -1.21 -21.59
N MET A 92 -3.85 -1.82 -22.50
CA MET A 92 -5.26 -2.14 -22.26
C MET A 92 -5.48 -3.27 -21.24
N LYS A 93 -4.54 -4.21 -21.14
CA LYS A 93 -4.63 -5.35 -20.23
C LYS A 93 -4.39 -4.95 -18.78
N ASP A 94 -3.32 -4.19 -18.52
CA ASP A 94 -2.95 -3.76 -17.16
C ASP A 94 -3.41 -2.33 -16.84
N GLY A 95 -3.88 -1.58 -17.83
CA GLY A 95 -4.35 -0.21 -17.67
C GLY A 95 -3.24 0.84 -17.62
N PHE A 96 -1.96 0.44 -17.67
CA PHE A 96 -0.82 1.33 -17.51
C PHE A 96 -0.24 1.79 -18.85
N LEU A 97 0.11 3.07 -18.92
CA LEU A 97 0.98 3.55 -19.99
C LEU A 97 2.39 3.01 -19.76
N ASP A 98 3.00 2.47 -20.81
CA ASP A 98 4.37 2.04 -20.78
C ASP A 98 5.29 3.28 -20.66
N PRO A 99 6.20 3.32 -19.67
CA PRO A 99 7.06 4.47 -19.45
C PRO A 99 8.03 4.64 -20.62
N ASP A 100 8.05 5.85 -21.19
CA ASP A 100 8.90 6.20 -22.34
C ASP A 100 10.36 6.42 -21.97
N LYS A 101 10.62 6.69 -20.68
CA LYS A 101 11.95 7.04 -20.21
C LYS A 101 12.29 6.29 -18.92
N THR A 102 13.50 5.76 -18.91
CA THR A 102 14.15 5.27 -17.70
C THR A 102 15.18 6.31 -17.24
N ILE A 103 15.19 6.61 -15.94
CA ILE A 103 16.10 7.60 -15.36
C ILE A 103 16.97 6.94 -14.28
N VAL A 104 18.20 7.46 -14.15
CA VAL A 104 19.03 7.17 -12.98
C VAL A 104 18.68 8.17 -11.90
N THR A 105 18.33 7.68 -10.72
CA THR A 105 17.91 8.52 -9.60
C THR A 105 18.32 7.88 -8.28
N TYR A 106 18.25 8.66 -7.20
CA TYR A 106 18.48 8.19 -5.85
C TYR A 106 17.16 8.08 -5.11
N VAL A 107 16.98 6.99 -4.37
CA VAL A 107 15.86 6.74 -3.45
C VAL A 107 16.39 6.56 -2.03
N TYR A 108 15.54 6.81 -1.05
CA TYR A 108 15.93 6.87 0.37
C TYR A 108 15.07 5.92 1.19
N GLN A 109 15.70 5.00 1.91
CA GLN A 109 15.05 4.03 2.77
C GLN A 109 15.25 4.41 4.24
N ASP A 110 14.17 4.36 5.02
CA ASP A 110 14.24 4.54 6.46
C ASP A 110 14.89 3.32 7.13
N PRO A 111 15.95 3.48 7.95
CA PRO A 111 16.69 2.36 8.52
C PRO A 111 15.93 1.65 9.65
N VAL A 112 14.88 2.28 10.20
CA VAL A 112 14.06 1.71 11.29
C VAL A 112 12.92 0.87 10.72
N THR A 113 12.17 1.42 9.76
CA THR A 113 10.97 0.78 9.20
C THR A 113 11.23 0.01 7.90
N GLY A 114 12.39 0.21 7.27
CA GLY A 114 12.71 -0.33 5.94
C GLY A 114 11.86 0.23 4.81
N THR A 115 11.02 1.22 5.08
CA THR A 115 10.11 1.82 4.09
C THR A 115 10.84 2.87 3.25
N LEU A 116 10.59 2.91 1.94
CA LEU A 116 11.08 3.99 1.09
C LEU A 116 10.35 5.31 1.38
N TRP A 117 11.11 6.38 1.45
CA TRP A 117 10.58 7.73 1.51
C TRP A 117 9.89 8.05 0.17
N PRO A 118 8.77 8.78 0.17
CA PRO A 118 8.03 9.12 -1.04
C PRO A 118 8.73 10.26 -1.81
N ALA A 119 10.01 10.10 -2.09
CA ALA A 119 10.84 11.08 -2.77
C ALA A 119 12.01 10.42 -3.49
N SER A 120 12.42 11.04 -4.59
CA SER A 120 13.61 10.70 -5.35
C SER A 120 14.34 11.97 -5.76
N THR A 121 15.65 11.85 -5.99
CA THR A 121 16.47 12.96 -6.48
C THR A 121 17.42 12.45 -7.55
N GLN A 122 17.50 13.14 -8.69
CA GLN A 122 18.47 12.78 -9.74
C GLN A 122 19.89 13.20 -9.34
N GLU A 123 20.03 14.41 -8.81
CA GLU A 123 21.31 14.98 -8.37
C GLU A 123 21.21 15.39 -6.89
N PRO A 124 21.56 14.50 -5.95
CA PRO A 124 21.52 14.80 -4.53
C PRO A 124 22.55 15.89 -4.20
N GLN A 125 22.08 17.05 -3.75
CA GLN A 125 22.96 18.12 -3.30
C GLN A 125 23.59 17.76 -1.94
N ILE A 126 24.91 17.58 -1.92
CA ILE A 126 25.63 17.28 -0.69
C ILE A 126 25.91 18.59 0.04
N ALA A 127 25.43 18.69 1.29
CA ALA A 127 25.75 19.80 2.18
C ALA A 127 26.86 19.37 3.14
N PRO A 128 27.94 20.16 3.30
CA PRO A 128 28.97 19.83 4.28
C PRO A 128 28.39 20.01 5.70
N ALA A 129 28.69 19.03 6.55
CA ALA A 129 28.33 19.03 7.97
C ALA A 129 29.61 18.91 8.81
N GLN A 130 29.73 19.77 9.82
CA GLN A 130 30.77 19.71 10.83
C GLN A 130 30.16 19.11 12.10
N TRP A 131 30.69 17.97 12.52
CA TRP A 131 30.23 17.27 13.71
C TRP A 131 30.93 17.84 14.94
N GLU A 132 30.16 18.42 15.85
CA GLU A 132 30.66 18.98 17.13
C GLU A 132 30.51 17.95 18.27
N GLY A 133 29.95 16.77 17.98
CA GLY A 133 29.74 15.66 18.91
C GLY A 133 28.57 14.77 18.48
N VAL A 134 28.17 13.84 19.35
CA VAL A 134 27.08 12.87 19.07
C VAL A 134 25.72 13.57 18.91
N ASN A 135 25.51 14.68 19.62
CA ASN A 135 24.22 15.37 19.71
C ASN A 135 24.20 16.73 19.02
N ARG A 136 25.23 17.07 18.23
CA ARG A 136 25.26 18.36 17.53
C ARG A 136 26.10 18.31 16.26
N ALA A 137 25.53 18.79 15.17
CA ALA A 137 26.23 19.04 13.93
C ALA A 137 25.84 20.42 13.36
N SER A 138 26.82 21.14 12.83
CA SER A 138 26.62 22.39 12.09
C SER A 138 26.55 22.06 10.60
N VAL A 139 25.45 22.40 9.94
CA VAL A 139 25.21 22.12 8.52
C VAL A 139 25.22 23.43 7.74
N ARG A 140 25.99 23.49 6.66
CA ARG A 140 26.01 24.66 5.78
C ARG A 140 25.08 24.46 4.59
N PHE A 141 23.98 25.20 4.58
CA PHE A 141 23.08 25.32 3.44
C PHE A 141 23.45 26.53 2.56
N ARG A 142 22.85 26.59 1.36
CA ARG A 142 23.03 27.65 0.34
C ARG A 142 24.45 27.71 -0.25
N THR A 143 24.64 28.59 -1.24
CA THR A 143 25.89 28.77 -1.96
C THR A 143 26.94 29.52 -1.12
N ALA A 144 28.20 29.46 -1.55
CA ALA A 144 29.31 30.11 -0.85
C ALA A 144 29.16 31.64 -0.73
N GLY A 145 28.42 32.28 -1.63
CA GLY A 145 28.18 33.74 -1.59
C GLY A 145 27.14 34.19 -0.55
N ALA A 146 26.34 33.28 0.00
CA ALA A 146 25.36 33.58 1.05
C ALA A 146 25.06 32.34 1.91
N PRO A 147 26.06 31.79 2.63
CA PRO A 147 25.92 30.54 3.35
C PRO A 147 24.96 30.69 4.52
N LEU A 148 24.09 29.70 4.71
CA LEU A 148 23.22 29.57 5.87
C LEU A 148 23.73 28.44 6.75
N HIS A 149 24.34 28.76 7.88
CA HIS A 149 24.74 27.78 8.87
C HIS A 149 23.58 27.48 9.82
N VAL A 150 23.24 26.21 9.99
CA VAL A 150 22.24 25.77 10.95
C VAL A 150 22.82 24.75 11.92
N SER A 151 22.46 24.85 13.19
CA SER A 151 22.71 23.79 14.15
C SER A 151 21.62 22.75 14.01
N ALA A 152 22.01 21.50 13.73
CA ALA A 152 21.12 20.36 13.64
C ALA A 152 21.45 19.33 14.74
N LEU A 153 20.43 18.62 15.22
CA LEU A 153 20.58 17.48 16.11
C LEU A 153 20.71 16.20 15.28
N PRO A 154 21.82 15.48 15.36
CA PRO A 154 21.92 14.15 14.77
C PRO A 154 21.01 13.15 15.48
N VAL A 155 20.25 12.40 14.69
CA VAL A 155 19.48 11.26 15.20
C VAL A 155 20.33 10.01 14.99
N PRO A 156 20.68 9.27 16.06
CA PRO A 156 21.51 8.09 15.92
C PRO A 156 20.78 7.03 15.08
N PRO A 157 21.48 6.33 14.17
CA PRO A 157 20.93 5.15 13.53
C PRO A 157 20.64 4.08 14.58
N PRO A 158 19.64 3.21 14.37
CA PRO A 158 19.30 2.15 15.33
C PRO A 158 20.50 1.22 15.57
N ALA A 159 20.83 0.94 16.84
CA ALA A 159 22.01 0.17 17.25
C ALA A 159 21.96 -1.31 16.81
N MET A 160 20.76 -1.84 16.55
CA MET A 160 20.48 -3.12 15.90
C MET A 160 19.14 -3.00 15.19
N GLY A 161 19.14 -2.45 13.97
CA GLY A 161 18.00 -2.60 13.07
C GLY A 161 18.02 -4.00 12.45
N PRO A 162 16.88 -4.57 12.02
CA PRO A 162 16.90 -5.72 11.11
C PRO A 162 17.82 -5.39 9.93
N SER A 163 18.57 -6.37 9.41
CA SER A 163 19.29 -6.21 8.16
C SER A 163 18.26 -5.92 7.06
N VAL A 164 18.01 -4.63 6.82
CA VAL A 164 17.00 -4.23 5.84
C VAL A 164 17.61 -4.50 4.47
N GLY A 165 17.06 -5.51 3.80
CA GLY A 165 17.42 -5.80 2.41
C GLY A 165 17.18 -4.60 1.50
N PRO A 166 17.76 -4.59 0.29
CA PRO A 166 17.49 -3.54 -0.67
C PRO A 166 15.98 -3.38 -0.91
N PRO A 167 15.50 -2.17 -1.17
CA PRO A 167 14.08 -1.92 -1.37
C PRO A 167 13.53 -2.72 -2.55
N GLY A 168 12.24 -3.10 -2.46
CA GLY A 168 11.57 -3.80 -3.54
C GLY A 168 11.50 -2.94 -4.82
N HIS A 169 11.56 -3.59 -5.98
CA HIS A 169 11.48 -2.88 -7.26
C HIS A 169 10.17 -2.11 -7.43
N GLU A 170 9.05 -2.64 -6.90
CA GLU A 170 7.76 -1.96 -6.87
C GLU A 170 7.81 -0.65 -6.08
N ASP A 171 8.37 -0.71 -4.86
CA ASP A 171 8.54 0.46 -3.99
C ASP A 171 9.42 1.53 -4.66
N ILE A 172 10.43 1.11 -5.43
CA ILE A 172 11.31 2.01 -6.17
C ILE A 172 10.53 2.77 -7.25
N VAL A 173 9.73 2.08 -8.09
CA VAL A 173 8.93 2.75 -9.14
C VAL A 173 8.00 3.78 -8.51
N GLU A 174 7.37 3.42 -7.39
CA GLU A 174 6.49 4.30 -6.65
C GLU A 174 7.22 5.53 -6.09
N ALA A 175 8.34 5.32 -5.39
CA ALA A 175 9.12 6.39 -4.79
C ALA A 175 9.64 7.38 -5.84
N VAL A 176 10.14 6.87 -6.97
CA VAL A 176 10.65 7.68 -8.09
C VAL A 176 9.55 8.51 -8.73
N SER A 177 8.40 7.90 -8.99
CA SER A 177 7.30 8.59 -9.64
C SER A 177 6.62 9.61 -8.71
N ARG A 178 6.57 9.34 -7.40
CA ARG A 178 6.13 10.34 -6.39
C ARG A 178 7.10 11.51 -6.28
N GLY A 179 8.41 11.25 -6.26
CA GLY A 179 9.45 12.27 -6.21
C GLY A 179 9.38 13.27 -7.37
N GLU A 180 9.23 12.77 -8.59
CA GLU A 180 9.13 13.61 -9.79
C GLU A 180 7.86 14.46 -9.85
N ARG A 181 6.73 13.96 -9.33
CA ARG A 181 5.48 14.74 -9.20
C ARG A 181 5.61 15.88 -8.20
N LEU A 182 6.27 15.63 -7.06
CA LEU A 182 6.54 16.65 -6.05
C LEU A 182 7.39 17.80 -6.62
N GLY A 183 8.33 17.51 -7.52
CA GLY A 183 9.16 18.51 -8.20
C GLY A 183 8.40 19.40 -9.19
N ARG A 184 7.35 18.89 -9.85
CA ARG A 184 6.67 19.59 -10.96
C ARG A 184 5.54 20.56 -10.56
N ARG A 185 5.34 20.86 -9.26
CA ARG A 185 4.21 21.69 -8.75
C ARG A 185 2.82 21.27 -9.31
N ILE A 186 2.65 20.02 -9.71
CA ILE A 186 1.38 19.51 -10.23
C ILE A 186 0.42 19.35 -9.04
N ARG A 187 -0.77 19.97 -9.14
CA ARG A 187 -1.77 20.13 -8.06
C ARG A 187 -2.47 18.85 -7.58
N ARG A 188 -2.01 17.66 -7.98
CA ARG A 188 -2.66 16.38 -7.63
C ARG A 188 -1.62 15.36 -7.17
N ASP A 189 -1.34 15.37 -5.87
CA ASP A 189 -0.75 14.22 -5.18
C ASP A 189 -1.83 13.12 -5.10
N ARG A 190 -2.20 12.51 -6.24
CA ARG A 190 -2.97 11.27 -6.19
C ARG A 190 -2.02 10.15 -5.76
N PRO A 191 -2.35 9.37 -4.71
CA PRO A 191 -1.59 8.19 -4.36
C PRO A 191 -1.46 7.29 -5.59
N TRP A 192 -0.40 6.49 -5.65
CA TRP A 192 -0.38 5.35 -6.56
C TRP A 192 -1.57 4.45 -6.24
N GLN A 193 -2.49 4.30 -7.20
CA GLN A 193 -3.77 3.61 -7.03
C GLN A 193 -3.73 2.15 -7.48
N GLN A 194 -2.62 1.69 -8.04
CA GLN A 194 -2.37 0.31 -8.45
C GLN A 194 -0.87 0.03 -8.36
N ALA A 195 -0.49 -1.21 -8.06
CA ALA A 195 0.89 -1.65 -8.21
C ALA A 195 1.35 -1.53 -9.68
N PRO A 196 2.58 -1.06 -9.95
CA PRO A 196 3.11 -1.04 -11.30
C PRO A 196 3.14 -2.47 -11.88
N PRO A 197 2.75 -2.68 -13.14
CA PRO A 197 2.72 -4.02 -13.73
C PRO A 197 4.13 -4.58 -13.84
N GLU A 198 4.25 -5.90 -13.87
CA GLU A 198 5.54 -6.62 -13.89
C GLU A 198 6.48 -6.11 -15.01
N ARG A 199 5.95 -5.75 -16.19
CA ARG A 199 6.74 -5.18 -17.30
C ARG A 199 7.39 -3.84 -17.00
N VAL A 200 6.83 -3.06 -16.06
CA VAL A 200 7.40 -1.79 -15.57
C VAL A 200 8.38 -2.07 -14.44
N VAL A 201 8.01 -2.96 -13.52
CA VAL A 201 8.87 -3.37 -12.39
C VAL A 201 10.16 -4.04 -12.87
N ALA A 202 10.10 -4.85 -13.93
CA ALA A 202 11.24 -5.51 -14.54
C ALA A 202 12.27 -4.54 -15.15
N ARG A 203 11.91 -3.27 -15.36
CA ARG A 203 12.83 -2.22 -15.85
C ARG A 203 13.61 -1.54 -14.72
N VAL A 204 13.34 -1.91 -13.47
CA VAL A 204 14.06 -1.39 -12.30
C VAL A 204 15.34 -2.17 -12.09
N SER A 205 16.43 -1.45 -11.84
CA SER A 205 17.70 -2.03 -11.42
C SER A 205 18.31 -1.21 -10.28
N VAL A 206 18.71 -1.88 -9.21
CA VAL A 206 19.47 -1.26 -8.12
C VAL A 206 20.95 -1.26 -8.52
N VAL A 207 21.50 -0.07 -8.74
CA VAL A 207 22.86 0.14 -9.29
C VAL A 207 23.92 0.12 -8.20
N SER A 208 23.59 0.59 -6.99
CA SER A 208 24.53 0.64 -5.87
C SER A 208 23.97 -0.06 -4.63
N ALA A 209 24.86 -0.59 -3.80
CA ALA A 209 24.53 -0.91 -2.42
C ALA A 209 24.05 0.35 -1.67
N GLY A 210 23.27 0.15 -0.61
CA GLY A 210 22.76 1.23 0.23
C GLY A 210 23.90 1.98 0.91
N GLN A 211 24.02 3.27 0.65
CA GLN A 211 24.99 4.14 1.31
C GLN A 211 24.32 4.88 2.48
N PRO A 212 24.94 4.92 3.67
CA PRO A 212 24.36 5.63 4.80
C PRO A 212 24.47 7.13 4.59
N VAL A 213 23.35 7.85 4.70
CA VAL A 213 23.29 9.31 4.57
C VAL A 213 22.45 9.94 5.69
N PHE A 214 22.64 11.23 5.90
CA PHE A 214 21.80 12.02 6.80
C PHE A 214 20.97 13.04 6.03
N LEU A 215 19.65 12.99 6.20
CA LEU A 215 18.70 13.91 5.59
C LEU A 215 18.35 15.05 6.56
N PRO A 216 18.42 16.33 6.14
CA PRO A 216 18.10 17.46 7.00
C PRO A 216 16.59 17.66 7.13
N VAL A 217 16.01 17.27 8.26
CA VAL A 217 14.57 17.41 8.55
C VAL A 217 14.32 18.63 9.44
N ALA A 218 13.42 19.53 9.02
CA ALA A 218 13.03 20.69 9.80
C ALA A 218 11.76 20.41 10.63
N LEU A 219 11.85 20.64 11.94
CA LEU A 219 10.71 20.71 12.84
C LEU A 219 10.32 22.17 13.07
N GLY A 220 9.02 22.45 13.08
CA GLY A 220 8.50 23.78 13.40
C GLY A 220 7.21 23.71 14.18
N LEU A 221 6.75 24.84 14.73
CA LEU A 221 5.45 24.93 15.39
C LEU A 221 4.33 25.09 14.35
N SER A 222 3.17 24.46 14.53
CA SER A 222 1.99 24.78 13.71
C SER A 222 1.28 25.99 14.30
N LYS A 223 0.86 26.93 13.44
CA LYS A 223 0.02 28.08 13.84
C LYS A 223 -1.48 27.76 13.87
N GLN A 224 -1.90 26.53 13.55
CA GLN A 224 -3.32 26.17 13.57
C GLN A 224 -3.79 25.80 14.98
N ALA A 225 -3.89 26.80 15.85
CA ALA A 225 -4.77 26.74 17.01
C ALA A 225 -6.05 27.48 16.61
N LYS A 226 -7.18 26.76 16.51
CA LYS A 226 -8.50 27.40 16.59
C LYS A 226 -8.64 27.91 18.03
N GLU A 227 -9.13 29.14 18.19
CA GLU A 227 -9.42 29.72 19.50
C GLU A 227 -10.26 28.74 20.34
N GLY A 228 -9.81 28.45 21.56
CA GLY A 228 -10.49 27.57 22.52
C GLY A 228 -9.81 26.22 22.82
N VAL A 229 -8.84 25.76 22.02
CA VAL A 229 -8.04 24.56 22.35
C VAL A 229 -6.56 24.86 22.17
N ALA A 230 -5.84 25.06 23.28
CA ALA A 230 -4.41 25.29 23.31
C ALA A 230 -3.59 24.02 23.01
N SER A 231 -3.73 23.44 21.81
CA SER A 231 -2.82 22.39 21.33
C SER A 231 -1.90 22.96 20.24
N VAL A 232 -0.84 23.64 20.66
CA VAL A 232 0.31 23.89 19.78
C VAL A 232 0.89 22.53 19.39
N THR A 233 0.51 22.02 18.21
CA THR A 233 1.10 20.80 17.64
C THR A 233 2.27 21.18 16.75
N TRP A 234 3.45 20.62 17.00
CA TRP A 234 4.59 20.78 16.10
C TRP A 234 4.38 19.99 14.80
N VAL A 235 5.11 20.37 13.76
CA VAL A 235 5.10 19.76 12.42
C VAL A 235 6.51 19.35 12.02
N ALA A 236 6.65 18.17 11.41
CA ALA A 236 7.85 17.77 10.70
C ALA A 236 7.68 18.10 9.22
N ARG A 237 8.69 18.71 8.59
CA ARG A 237 8.68 19.02 7.15
C ARG A 237 9.49 18.00 6.36
N ASN A 238 8.94 17.60 5.22
CA ASN A 238 9.63 16.74 4.28
C ASN A 238 10.84 17.49 3.66
N PRO A 239 12.06 16.94 3.70
CA PRO A 239 13.28 17.60 3.21
C PRO A 239 13.29 17.83 1.71
N PHE A 240 12.49 17.07 0.94
CA PHE A 240 12.43 17.14 -0.51
C PHE A 240 11.38 18.15 -1.00
N SER A 241 10.24 18.24 -0.33
CA SER A 241 9.13 19.11 -0.74
C SER A 241 8.95 20.36 0.13
N GLY A 242 9.55 20.41 1.32
CA GLY A 242 9.36 21.46 2.32
C GLY A 242 7.98 21.46 3.00
N ARG A 243 7.05 20.58 2.60
CA ARG A 243 5.67 20.52 3.12
C ARG A 243 5.61 19.76 4.46
N PRO A 244 4.62 20.05 5.33
CA PRO A 244 4.35 19.25 6.52
C PRO A 244 4.08 17.78 6.16
N SER A 245 4.65 16.85 6.94
CA SER A 245 4.48 15.41 6.76
C SER A 245 4.04 14.77 8.08
N THR A 246 2.84 14.17 8.07
CA THR A 246 2.29 13.41 9.20
C THR A 246 3.08 12.13 9.45
N TYR A 247 3.56 11.48 8.39
CA TYR A 247 4.44 10.32 8.46
C TYR A 247 5.75 10.64 9.21
N LEU A 248 6.45 11.70 8.81
CA LEU A 248 7.70 12.11 9.47
C LEU A 248 7.46 12.54 10.91
N ARG A 249 6.33 13.20 11.18
CA ARG A 249 5.95 13.56 12.56
C ARG A 249 5.80 12.31 13.44
N ARG A 250 5.18 11.24 12.92
CA ARG A 250 5.04 9.97 13.66
C ARG A 250 6.41 9.31 13.89
N LEU A 251 7.25 9.20 12.86
CA LEU A 251 8.59 8.64 12.98
C LEU A 251 9.44 9.37 14.04
N VAL A 252 9.46 10.71 13.98
CA VAL A 252 10.19 11.54 14.95
C VAL A 252 9.64 11.33 16.37
N ALA A 253 8.31 11.23 16.53
CA ALA A 253 7.70 10.99 17.83
C ALA A 253 8.10 9.61 18.41
N THR A 254 8.03 8.56 17.59
CA THR A 254 8.45 7.20 17.99
C THR A 254 9.92 7.15 18.38
N GLN A 255 10.80 7.82 17.63
CA GLN A 255 12.23 7.85 17.95
C GLN A 255 12.54 8.68 19.20
N ALA A 256 11.78 9.74 19.48
CA ALA A 256 11.94 10.56 20.69
C ALA A 256 11.61 9.81 22.00
N GLN A 257 10.87 8.70 21.93
CA GLN A 257 10.66 7.81 23.08
C GLN A 257 11.97 7.11 23.50
N HIS A 258 12.84 6.81 22.54
CA HIS A 258 14.07 6.05 22.76
C HIS A 258 15.32 6.94 22.78
N SER A 259 15.21 8.21 22.39
CA SER A 259 16.30 9.17 22.33
C SER A 259 16.04 10.39 23.23
N PRO A 260 16.61 10.44 24.45
CA PRO A 260 16.52 11.60 25.33
C PRO A 260 16.98 12.93 24.68
N PRO A 261 18.06 12.98 23.88
CA PRO A 261 18.45 14.20 23.18
C PRO A 261 17.39 14.70 22.19
N LEU A 262 16.76 13.80 21.44
CA LEU A 262 15.69 14.15 20.50
C LEU A 262 14.46 14.69 21.23
N ARG A 263 14.09 14.06 22.35
CA ARG A 263 13.01 14.54 23.21
C ARG A 263 13.28 15.95 23.72
N GLY A 264 14.46 16.18 24.30
CA GLY A 264 14.84 17.50 24.82
C GLY A 264 14.85 18.59 23.75
N ALA A 265 15.21 18.27 22.51
CA ALA A 265 15.13 19.20 21.39
C ALA A 265 13.69 19.57 21.03
N ILE A 266 12.75 18.61 21.11
CA ILE A 266 11.33 18.86 20.88
C ILE A 266 10.71 19.65 22.06
N ASP A 267 11.07 19.33 23.30
CA ASP A 267 10.68 20.11 24.49
C ASP A 267 11.09 21.57 24.36
N LYS A 268 12.34 21.81 23.96
CA LYS A 268 12.89 23.14 23.73
C LYS A 268 12.18 23.87 22.59
N LEU A 269 11.74 23.16 21.56
CA LEU A 269 10.95 23.72 20.46
C LEU A 269 9.55 24.13 20.94
N LEU A 270 8.90 23.29 21.75
CA LEU A 270 7.56 23.50 22.29
C LEU A 270 7.52 24.50 23.46
N GLY A 271 8.65 24.75 24.13
CA GLY A 271 8.73 25.60 25.32
C GLY A 271 8.07 24.99 26.57
N ARG A 272 7.73 23.70 26.53
CA ARG A 272 7.10 22.94 27.62
C ARG A 272 7.50 21.47 27.53
N SER A 273 7.39 20.74 28.64
CA SER A 273 7.61 19.30 28.67
C SER A 273 6.62 18.59 27.73
N SER A 274 7.14 17.89 26.73
CA SER A 274 6.40 17.05 25.80
C SER A 274 6.04 15.69 26.39
N GLN A 275 6.52 15.39 27.59
CA GLN A 275 6.29 14.14 28.32
C GLN A 275 4.80 13.89 28.55
N ALA A 276 4.01 14.93 28.83
CA ALA A 276 2.55 14.83 28.95
C ALA A 276 1.87 14.59 27.59
N LEU A 277 2.30 15.27 26.52
CA LEU A 277 1.68 15.14 25.20
C LEU A 277 1.98 13.79 24.55
N TYR A 278 3.23 13.30 24.64
CA TYR A 278 3.60 11.99 24.11
C TYR A 278 3.02 10.86 24.95
N ALA A 279 3.05 10.97 26.28
CA ALA A 279 2.39 10.00 27.14
C ALA A 279 0.88 10.00 26.93
N GLU A 280 0.22 11.14 26.68
CA GLU A 280 -1.23 11.22 26.42
C GLU A 280 -1.59 10.62 25.06
N PHE A 281 -0.82 10.88 23.99
CA PHE A 281 -1.04 10.23 22.69
C PHE A 281 -0.78 8.72 22.76
N ASP A 282 0.29 8.26 23.42
CA ASP A 282 0.60 6.83 23.58
C ASP A 282 -0.29 6.14 24.60
N GLN A 283 -0.73 6.82 25.66
CA GLN A 283 -1.70 6.30 26.62
C GLN A 283 -3.06 6.20 25.94
N MET A 284 -3.44 7.16 25.11
CA MET A 284 -4.67 7.09 24.33
C MET A 284 -4.59 6.00 23.26
N ASP A 285 -3.48 5.85 22.54
CA ASP A 285 -3.31 4.76 21.56
C ASP A 285 -3.22 3.38 22.25
N ARG A 286 -2.52 3.26 23.40
CA ARG A 286 -2.49 2.04 24.20
C ARG A 286 -3.84 1.72 24.82
N GLU A 287 -4.55 2.72 25.31
CA GLU A 287 -5.90 2.58 25.87
C GLU A 287 -6.90 2.18 24.79
N ILE A 288 -6.81 2.76 23.59
CA ILE A 288 -7.62 2.35 22.44
C ILE A 288 -7.29 0.89 22.07
N ARG A 289 -6.02 0.51 21.96
CA ARG A 289 -5.64 -0.88 21.65
C ARG A 289 -6.08 -1.85 22.74
N ARG A 290 -5.94 -1.47 24.02
CA ARG A 290 -6.37 -2.28 25.16
C ARG A 290 -7.87 -2.47 25.16
N ARG A 291 -8.65 -1.40 25.00
CA ARG A 291 -10.12 -1.48 24.88
C ARG A 291 -10.55 -2.31 23.68
N LEU A 292 -9.91 -2.11 22.52
CA LEU A 292 -10.21 -2.93 21.34
C LEU A 292 -9.88 -4.41 21.58
N ALA A 293 -8.78 -4.73 22.25
CA ALA A 293 -8.45 -6.11 22.60
C ALA A 293 -9.47 -6.70 23.60
N GLU A 294 -9.88 -5.94 24.62
CA GLU A 294 -10.94 -6.33 25.57
C GLU A 294 -12.28 -6.57 24.85
N ASP A 295 -12.67 -5.68 23.93
CA ASP A 295 -13.89 -5.84 23.11
C ASP A 295 -13.81 -7.06 22.20
N LEU A 296 -12.65 -7.31 21.59
CA LEU A 296 -12.41 -8.47 20.74
C LEU A 296 -12.43 -9.78 21.53
N GLU A 297 -11.92 -9.79 22.77
CA GLU A 297 -12.03 -10.94 23.67
C GLU A 297 -13.46 -11.18 24.15
N ALA A 298 -14.22 -10.12 24.41
CA ALA A 298 -15.65 -10.26 24.70
C ALA A 298 -16.40 -10.88 23.51
N ARG A 299 -16.02 -10.50 22.27
CA ARG A 299 -16.66 -10.99 21.04
C ARG A 299 -16.22 -12.40 20.62
N PHE A 300 -14.92 -12.70 20.73
CA PHE A 300 -14.30 -13.94 20.24
C PHE A 300 -13.80 -14.86 21.37
N THR A 301 -14.21 -14.59 22.60
CA THR A 301 -13.77 -15.29 23.82
C THR A 301 -12.26 -15.20 24.06
N HIS A 302 -11.77 -15.76 25.18
CA HIS A 302 -10.33 -15.79 25.49
C HIS A 302 -9.48 -16.53 24.45
N ARG A 303 -10.09 -17.37 23.59
CA ARG A 303 -9.40 -18.19 22.57
C ARG A 303 -8.67 -17.36 21.52
N ILE A 304 -9.06 -16.10 21.31
CA ILE A 304 -8.35 -15.20 20.38
C ILE A 304 -6.92 -14.87 20.85
N ARG A 305 -6.65 -14.95 22.17
CA ARG A 305 -5.30 -14.71 22.73
C ARG A 305 -4.28 -15.75 22.30
N ASP A 306 -4.73 -16.97 22.05
CA ASP A 306 -3.87 -18.06 21.59
C ASP A 306 -3.40 -17.83 20.13
N GLU A 307 -4.08 -16.95 19.39
CA GLU A 307 -3.82 -16.63 17.99
C GLU A 307 -3.28 -15.18 17.86
N GLN A 308 -2.12 -14.90 18.47
CA GLN A 308 -1.52 -13.56 18.60
C GLN A 308 -1.48 -12.76 17.28
N ALA A 309 -1.08 -13.40 16.17
CA ALA A 309 -1.03 -12.74 14.86
C ALA A 309 -2.42 -12.32 14.35
N VAL A 310 -3.46 -13.12 14.63
CA VAL A 310 -4.84 -12.80 14.27
C VAL A 310 -5.36 -11.67 15.14
N LEU A 311 -5.11 -11.70 16.46
CA LEU A 311 -5.50 -10.65 17.40
C LEU A 311 -4.89 -9.29 17.02
N GLU A 312 -3.60 -9.25 16.68
CA GLU A 312 -2.92 -8.02 16.26
C GLU A 312 -3.50 -7.43 14.98
N LEU A 313 -3.71 -8.26 13.96
CA LEU A 313 -4.32 -7.83 12.69
C LEU A 313 -5.76 -7.36 12.88
N LEU A 314 -6.53 -8.04 13.72
CA LEU A 314 -7.90 -7.70 14.04
C LEU A 314 -7.98 -6.37 14.82
N THR A 315 -7.05 -6.14 15.75
CA THR A 315 -6.95 -4.85 16.47
C THR A 315 -6.63 -3.69 15.52
N LEU A 316 -5.73 -3.90 14.57
CA LEU A 316 -5.43 -2.89 13.53
C LEU A 316 -6.65 -2.64 12.64
N LEU A 317 -7.32 -3.71 12.23
CA LEU A 317 -8.52 -3.64 11.40
C LEU A 317 -9.67 -2.88 12.10
N GLU A 318 -9.92 -3.17 13.38
CA GLU A 318 -10.92 -2.46 14.21
C GLU A 318 -10.58 -0.97 14.37
N ARG A 319 -9.29 -0.64 14.55
CA ARG A 319 -8.86 0.75 14.60
C ARG A 319 -9.13 1.47 13.28
N ASP A 320 -8.82 0.84 12.16
CA ASP A 320 -8.90 1.47 10.85
C ASP A 320 -10.36 1.60 10.37
N ILE A 321 -11.22 0.60 10.62
CA ILE A 321 -12.67 0.73 10.32
C ILE A 321 -13.33 1.82 11.17
N ASN A 322 -12.94 1.96 12.45
CA ASN A 322 -13.44 3.03 13.31
C ASN A 322 -13.01 4.43 12.84
N ARG A 323 -11.99 4.54 11.99
CA ARG A 323 -11.63 5.79 11.32
C ARG A 323 -12.46 6.02 10.06
N VAL A 324 -12.71 4.97 9.28
CA VAL A 324 -13.60 5.03 8.09
C VAL A 324 -15.03 5.42 8.48
N ARG A 325 -15.51 4.97 9.64
CA ARG A 325 -16.86 5.30 10.17
C ARG A 325 -17.03 6.75 10.63
N ARG A 326 -15.94 7.52 10.77
CA ARG A 326 -16.03 8.94 11.12
C ARG A 326 -16.43 9.77 9.88
N PRO A 327 -16.82 11.03 10.01
CA PRO A 327 -17.08 11.89 8.86
C PRO A 327 -15.75 12.41 8.24
N GLY A 328 -15.57 12.28 6.92
CA GLY A 328 -14.37 12.76 6.21
C GLY A 328 -14.07 12.05 4.88
N ASP A 329 -12.95 12.42 4.24
CA ASP A 329 -12.37 11.68 3.11
C ASP A 329 -11.51 10.54 3.68
N HIS A 330 -11.93 9.29 3.45
CA HIS A 330 -11.38 8.08 4.08
C HIS A 330 -10.70 7.13 3.09
N THR A 331 -10.30 7.64 1.93
CA THR A 331 -9.72 6.81 0.85
C THR A 331 -8.47 6.05 1.28
N ALA A 332 -7.63 6.61 2.16
CA ALA A 332 -6.45 5.94 2.71
C ALA A 332 -6.83 4.87 3.75
N GLU A 333 -7.76 5.19 4.65
CA GLU A 333 -8.23 4.30 5.71
C GLU A 333 -8.98 3.10 5.14
N VAL A 334 -9.78 3.27 4.08
CA VAL A 334 -10.44 2.17 3.36
C VAL A 334 -9.41 1.18 2.80
N ALA A 335 -8.31 1.69 2.22
CA ALA A 335 -7.24 0.83 1.71
C ALA A 335 -6.51 0.08 2.84
N ASP A 336 -6.28 0.72 3.99
CA ASP A 336 -5.69 0.08 5.16
C ASP A 336 -6.60 -1.02 5.72
N VAL A 337 -7.93 -0.81 5.77
CA VAL A 337 -8.92 -1.82 6.15
C VAL A 337 -8.84 -3.05 5.23
N VAL A 338 -8.91 -2.84 3.91
CA VAL A 338 -8.86 -3.94 2.92
C VAL A 338 -7.54 -4.71 3.03
N ARG A 339 -6.42 -4.00 3.18
CA ARG A 339 -5.09 -4.61 3.32
C ARG A 339 -4.98 -5.46 4.58
N ASN A 340 -5.43 -4.94 5.72
CA ASN A 340 -5.37 -5.65 7.00
C ASN A 340 -6.35 -6.83 7.04
N ALA A 341 -7.55 -6.69 6.44
CA ALA A 341 -8.51 -7.77 6.29
C ALA A 341 -7.93 -8.92 5.45
N TRP A 342 -7.33 -8.64 4.29
CA TRP A 342 -6.69 -9.69 3.49
C TRP A 342 -5.52 -10.35 4.23
N ARG A 343 -4.65 -9.59 4.90
CA ARG A 343 -3.54 -10.16 5.69
C ARG A 343 -4.06 -11.14 6.75
N LEU A 344 -5.18 -10.82 7.39
CA LEU A 344 -5.84 -11.71 8.34
C LEU A 344 -6.31 -13.00 7.65
N HIS A 345 -7.01 -12.90 6.52
CA HIS A 345 -7.44 -14.08 5.75
C HIS A 345 -6.24 -14.94 5.35
N GLU A 346 -5.16 -14.32 4.90
CA GLU A 346 -3.95 -15.01 4.46
C GLU A 346 -3.30 -15.79 5.61
N VAL A 347 -3.18 -15.21 6.80
CA VAL A 347 -2.70 -15.92 8.00
C VAL A 347 -3.59 -17.12 8.30
N VAL A 348 -4.91 -16.95 8.34
CA VAL A 348 -5.85 -18.04 8.63
C VAL A 348 -5.77 -19.13 7.57
N LEU A 349 -5.81 -18.79 6.28
CA LEU A 349 -5.74 -19.76 5.18
C LEU A 349 -4.44 -20.57 5.22
N ARG A 350 -3.31 -19.93 5.49
CA ARG A 350 -2.02 -20.62 5.65
C ARG A 350 -2.07 -21.62 6.80
N VAL A 351 -2.66 -21.26 7.94
CA VAL A 351 -2.85 -22.17 9.08
C VAL A 351 -3.74 -23.38 8.68
N LEU A 352 -4.85 -23.15 7.98
CA LEU A 352 -5.74 -24.23 7.55
C LEU A 352 -5.05 -25.21 6.60
N VAL A 353 -4.37 -24.69 5.59
CA VAL A 353 -3.66 -25.49 4.59
C VAL A 353 -2.51 -26.29 5.22
N ARG A 354 -1.83 -25.76 6.24
CA ARG A 354 -0.81 -26.50 7.01
C ARG A 354 -1.41 -27.66 7.82
N ARG A 355 -2.57 -27.45 8.44
CA ARG A 355 -3.18 -28.43 9.35
C ARG A 355 -3.68 -29.69 8.64
N ARG A 356 -4.16 -29.59 7.39
CA ARG A 356 -4.64 -30.75 6.63
C ARG A 356 -4.10 -30.78 5.21
N ARG A 357 -3.27 -31.79 4.94
CA ARG A 357 -2.82 -32.15 3.59
C ARG A 357 -3.82 -33.08 2.92
N VAL A 358 -4.09 -32.84 1.65
CA VAL A 358 -4.96 -33.70 0.84
C VAL A 358 -4.10 -34.52 -0.13
N PRO A 359 -4.05 -35.85 0.00
CA PRO A 359 -3.37 -36.70 -0.97
C PRO A 359 -4.13 -36.72 -2.29
N ILE A 360 -3.44 -36.51 -3.41
CA ILE A 360 -4.03 -36.58 -4.76
C ILE A 360 -3.66 -37.88 -5.45
N ALA A 361 -4.68 -38.54 -6.02
CA ALA A 361 -4.52 -39.68 -6.90
C ALA A 361 -3.97 -39.20 -8.25
N ARG A 362 -2.91 -39.83 -8.76
CA ARG A 362 -2.13 -39.37 -9.93
C ARG A 362 -2.92 -39.22 -11.24
N ASN A 363 -4.13 -39.77 -11.33
CA ASN A 363 -4.90 -39.87 -12.57
C ASN A 363 -6.14 -38.96 -12.62
N GLU A 364 -6.41 -38.17 -11.57
CA GLU A 364 -7.61 -37.32 -11.51
C GLU A 364 -7.33 -35.89 -12.02
N SER A 365 -8.22 -35.37 -12.85
CA SER A 365 -8.14 -33.98 -13.32
C SER A 365 -8.35 -33.00 -12.17
N ILE A 366 -7.45 -32.01 -12.05
CA ILE A 366 -7.55 -30.94 -11.03
C ILE A 366 -8.89 -30.20 -11.14
N ARG A 367 -9.38 -29.98 -12.36
CA ARG A 367 -10.66 -29.32 -12.61
C ARG A 367 -11.82 -30.11 -12.00
N GLU A 368 -11.86 -31.41 -12.24
CA GLU A 368 -12.92 -32.29 -11.71
C GLU A 368 -12.89 -32.30 -10.19
N ARG A 369 -11.70 -32.37 -9.61
CA ARG A 369 -11.52 -32.40 -8.16
C ARG A 369 -11.91 -31.10 -7.48
N LEU A 370 -11.50 -29.95 -8.02
CA LEU A 370 -11.92 -28.65 -7.52
C LEU A 370 -13.43 -28.45 -7.68
N THR A 371 -14.01 -28.90 -8.81
CA THR A 371 -15.46 -28.83 -9.03
C THR A 371 -16.20 -29.68 -8.00
N ARG A 372 -15.74 -30.91 -7.73
CA ARG A 372 -16.30 -31.77 -6.68
C ARG A 372 -16.19 -31.13 -5.30
N ALA A 373 -15.03 -30.56 -4.97
CA ALA A 373 -14.81 -29.86 -3.71
C ALA A 373 -15.76 -28.67 -3.55
N LEU A 374 -16.00 -27.87 -4.59
CA LEU A 374 -17.00 -26.79 -4.55
C LEU A 374 -18.40 -27.33 -4.26
N THR A 375 -18.80 -28.42 -4.93
CA THR A 375 -20.10 -29.08 -4.70
C THR A 375 -20.22 -29.61 -3.26
N GLU A 376 -19.19 -30.26 -2.72
CA GLU A 376 -19.15 -30.77 -1.34
C GLU A 376 -19.18 -29.66 -0.28
N LEU A 377 -18.80 -28.44 -0.66
CA LEU A 377 -18.86 -27.24 0.19
C LEU A 377 -20.16 -26.44 -0.03
N GLY A 378 -21.04 -26.87 -0.94
CA GLY A 378 -22.28 -26.15 -1.27
C GLY A 378 -22.05 -24.84 -2.02
N LEU A 379 -20.88 -24.65 -2.64
CA LEU A 379 -20.54 -23.44 -3.39
C LEU A 379 -20.94 -23.57 -4.87
N PRO A 380 -21.46 -22.51 -5.50
CA PRO A 380 -21.84 -22.55 -6.90
C PRO A 380 -20.60 -22.62 -7.81
N PHE A 381 -20.78 -23.18 -9.01
CA PHE A 381 -19.69 -23.33 -10.00
C PHE A 381 -19.03 -22.00 -10.41
N SER A 382 -19.72 -20.86 -10.24
CA SER A 382 -19.13 -19.53 -10.44
C SER A 382 -17.89 -19.28 -9.58
N GLN A 383 -17.79 -19.92 -8.40
CA GLN A 383 -16.63 -19.87 -7.52
C GLN A 383 -15.40 -20.61 -8.07
N TYR A 384 -15.53 -21.36 -9.18
CA TYR A 384 -14.40 -22.04 -9.81
C TYR A 384 -13.46 -21.09 -10.55
N ALA A 385 -14.00 -20.04 -11.18
CA ALA A 385 -13.20 -19.14 -12.02
C ALA A 385 -12.01 -18.48 -11.29
N PRO A 386 -12.14 -18.02 -10.03
CA PRO A 386 -11.02 -17.44 -9.27
C PRO A 386 -9.88 -18.41 -8.94
N ILE A 387 -10.18 -19.70 -8.79
CA ILE A 387 -9.20 -20.74 -8.39
C ILE A 387 -8.67 -21.55 -9.57
N LYS A 388 -9.26 -21.40 -10.76
CA LYS A 388 -8.85 -22.08 -12.01
C LYS A 388 -7.39 -21.83 -12.40
N ALA A 389 -6.82 -20.70 -11.99
CA ALA A 389 -5.47 -20.28 -12.37
C ALA A 389 -4.34 -21.15 -11.77
N ALA A 390 -4.63 -22.03 -10.81
CA ALA A 390 -3.63 -22.86 -10.15
C ALA A 390 -3.52 -24.25 -10.80
N ASP A 391 -2.31 -24.62 -11.24
CA ASP A 391 -1.98 -26.00 -11.62
C ASP A 391 -1.67 -26.86 -10.38
N TRP A 392 -1.56 -28.19 -10.54
CA TRP A 392 -1.33 -29.05 -9.38
C TRP A 392 0.01 -28.78 -8.71
N ARG A 393 1.05 -28.43 -9.48
CA ARG A 393 2.37 -28.11 -8.92
C ARG A 393 2.29 -26.92 -7.98
N THR A 394 1.55 -25.87 -8.35
CA THR A 394 1.34 -24.69 -7.50
C THR A 394 0.45 -24.97 -6.29
N ILE A 395 -0.62 -25.76 -6.44
CA ILE A 395 -1.47 -26.18 -5.30
C ILE A 395 -0.68 -27.06 -4.32
N SER A 396 0.07 -28.04 -4.83
CA SER A 396 0.93 -28.91 -4.02
C SER A 396 2.02 -28.10 -3.31
N LYS A 397 2.63 -27.14 -4.02
CA LYS A 397 3.56 -26.18 -3.41
C LYS A 397 2.89 -25.36 -2.31
N ALA A 398 1.63 -24.96 -2.47
CA ALA A 398 0.91 -24.25 -1.42
C ALA A 398 0.69 -25.09 -0.15
N PHE A 399 0.51 -26.41 -0.26
CA PHE A 399 0.49 -27.31 0.91
C PHE A 399 1.85 -27.45 1.60
N ASN A 400 2.95 -27.37 0.84
CA ASN A 400 4.31 -27.57 1.36
C ASN A 400 4.95 -26.28 1.87
N ASN A 401 4.71 -25.17 1.18
CA ASN A 401 5.24 -23.84 1.50
C ASN A 401 4.14 -22.77 1.28
N PRO A 402 3.14 -22.71 2.19
CA PRO A 402 2.01 -21.80 2.06
C PRO A 402 2.40 -20.32 2.16
N ASP A 403 3.57 -19.99 2.70
CA ASP A 403 4.05 -18.61 2.78
C ASP A 403 4.45 -18.03 1.41
N SER A 404 4.79 -18.90 0.47
CA SER A 404 5.17 -18.54 -0.91
C SER A 404 4.04 -18.72 -1.93
N ALA A 405 2.84 -19.10 -1.47
CA ALA A 405 1.72 -19.44 -2.33
C ALA A 405 1.03 -18.17 -2.88
N THR A 406 0.65 -18.21 -4.15
CA THR A 406 -0.23 -17.18 -4.73
C THR A 406 -1.64 -17.29 -4.16
N SER A 407 -2.41 -16.19 -4.13
CA SER A 407 -3.79 -16.21 -3.61
C SER A 407 -4.68 -17.27 -4.28
N PRO A 408 -4.69 -17.43 -5.62
CA PRO A 408 -5.47 -18.50 -6.26
C PRO A 408 -5.06 -19.90 -5.80
N SER A 409 -3.75 -20.17 -5.70
CA SER A 409 -3.26 -21.48 -5.22
C SER A 409 -3.57 -21.75 -3.75
N LEU A 410 -3.54 -20.70 -2.91
CA LEU A 410 -3.84 -20.81 -1.48
C LEU A 410 -5.33 -21.06 -1.26
N LEU A 411 -6.20 -20.36 -2.01
CA LEU A 411 -7.65 -20.57 -2.00
C LEU A 411 -8.02 -21.96 -2.55
N ALA A 412 -7.37 -22.42 -3.63
CA ALA A 412 -7.57 -23.77 -4.16
C ALA A 412 -7.17 -24.85 -3.14
N ALA A 413 -6.00 -24.68 -2.49
CA ALA A 413 -5.54 -25.59 -1.45
C ALA A 413 -6.48 -25.60 -0.23
N ALA A 414 -6.95 -24.43 0.21
CA ALA A 414 -7.92 -24.31 1.30
C ALA A 414 -9.27 -24.96 0.96
N THR A 415 -9.74 -24.80 -0.28
CA THR A 415 -10.98 -25.43 -0.79
C THR A 415 -10.88 -26.96 -0.74
N LEU A 416 -9.77 -27.52 -1.24
CA LEU A 416 -9.53 -28.96 -1.18
C LEU A 416 -9.41 -29.47 0.26
N SER A 417 -8.68 -28.73 1.11
CA SER A 417 -8.51 -29.05 2.53
C SER A 417 -9.85 -29.07 3.27
N ALA A 418 -10.74 -28.14 2.94
CA ALA A 418 -12.07 -28.05 3.53
C ALA A 418 -13.01 -29.18 3.09
N ALA A 419 -12.98 -29.55 1.80
CA ALA A 419 -13.77 -30.64 1.26
C ALA A 419 -13.38 -31.99 1.91
N ALA A 420 -12.08 -32.23 2.05
CA ALA A 420 -11.53 -33.37 2.79
C ALA A 420 -11.61 -33.24 4.33
N GLY A 421 -12.10 -32.11 4.82
CA GLY A 421 -12.23 -31.77 6.23
C GLY A 421 -13.45 -32.42 6.90
N ASP A 422 -13.53 -32.27 8.22
CA ASP A 422 -14.78 -32.50 8.95
C ASP A 422 -15.75 -31.31 8.77
N SER A 423 -16.94 -31.40 9.36
CA SER A 423 -17.92 -30.31 9.37
C SER A 423 -17.46 -29.10 10.19
N ALA A 424 -16.48 -29.28 11.09
CA ALA A 424 -15.90 -28.22 11.90
C ALA A 424 -14.82 -27.41 11.16
N HIS A 425 -14.39 -27.84 9.96
CA HIS A 425 -13.35 -27.17 9.19
C HIS A 425 -13.72 -25.68 8.94
N PRO A 426 -12.90 -24.71 9.38
CA PRO A 426 -13.25 -23.29 9.33
C PRO A 426 -13.67 -22.78 7.94
N PHE A 427 -12.96 -23.18 6.89
CA PHE A 427 -13.31 -22.78 5.53
C PHE A 427 -14.62 -23.41 5.04
N ARG A 428 -14.99 -24.60 5.52
CA ARG A 428 -16.29 -25.23 5.22
C ARG A 428 -17.42 -24.49 5.93
N ARG A 429 -17.20 -24.10 7.19
CA ARG A 429 -18.14 -23.27 7.96
C ARG A 429 -18.38 -21.92 7.28
N LEU A 430 -17.33 -21.27 6.78
CA LEU A 430 -17.43 -20.04 6.00
C LEU A 430 -18.18 -20.25 4.68
N ALA A 431 -17.88 -21.32 3.94
CA ALA A 431 -18.54 -21.61 2.67
C ALA A 431 -20.05 -21.85 2.85
N ALA A 432 -20.44 -22.51 3.95
CA ALA A 432 -21.84 -22.69 4.30
C ALA A 432 -22.55 -21.37 4.67
N HIS A 433 -21.82 -20.42 5.24
CA HIS A 433 -22.35 -19.10 5.59
C HIS A 433 -22.43 -18.16 4.39
N ARG A 434 -21.42 -18.17 3.51
CA ARG A 434 -21.26 -17.20 2.43
C ARG A 434 -21.02 -17.90 1.09
N ARG A 435 -22.07 -17.97 0.25
CA ARG A 435 -22.01 -18.62 -1.07
C ARG A 435 -21.05 -17.94 -2.06
N THR A 436 -20.70 -16.68 -1.81
CA THR A 436 -19.76 -15.87 -2.61
C THR A 436 -18.32 -15.91 -2.11
N LEU A 437 -18.01 -16.72 -1.08
CA LEU A 437 -16.76 -16.68 -0.31
C LEU A 437 -15.48 -16.57 -1.16
N ILE A 438 -15.28 -17.45 -2.14
CA ILE A 438 -14.02 -17.50 -2.91
C ILE A 438 -13.88 -16.24 -3.78
N THR A 439 -14.98 -15.74 -4.32
CA THR A 439 -15.05 -14.51 -5.11
C THR A 439 -14.75 -13.30 -4.23
N ASP A 440 -15.37 -13.20 -3.05
CA ASP A 440 -15.16 -12.10 -2.11
C ASP A 440 -13.70 -12.04 -1.63
N LEU A 441 -13.13 -13.19 -1.24
CA LEU A 441 -11.72 -13.30 -0.88
C LEU A 441 -10.78 -12.96 -2.03
N THR A 442 -11.14 -13.36 -3.26
CA THR A 442 -10.35 -13.02 -4.45
C THR A 442 -10.40 -11.52 -4.73
N ASN A 443 -11.56 -10.88 -4.56
CA ASN A 443 -11.71 -9.44 -4.75
C ASN A 443 -10.87 -8.68 -3.73
N LEU A 444 -10.97 -9.04 -2.44
CA LEU A 444 -10.10 -8.47 -1.40
C LEU A 444 -8.60 -8.69 -1.69
N SER A 445 -8.21 -9.86 -2.18
CA SER A 445 -6.82 -10.13 -2.56
C SER A 445 -6.35 -9.26 -3.73
N LYS A 446 -7.21 -8.97 -4.70
CA LYS A 446 -6.88 -8.10 -5.85
C LYS A 446 -6.79 -6.64 -5.41
N ASP A 447 -7.67 -6.23 -4.51
CA ASP A 447 -7.79 -4.85 -4.04
C ASP A 447 -6.78 -4.50 -2.94
N ARG A 448 -6.12 -5.49 -2.32
CA ARG A 448 -4.95 -5.30 -1.44
C ARG A 448 -3.84 -4.47 -2.10
N ASN A 449 -3.66 -4.63 -3.40
CA ASN A 449 -2.61 -4.02 -4.20
C ASN A 449 -3.13 -2.85 -5.07
N SER A 450 -4.43 -2.50 -4.95
CA SER A 450 -5.08 -1.49 -5.78
C SER A 450 -6.00 -0.60 -4.96
N PRO A 451 -5.61 0.66 -4.67
CA PRO A 451 -6.57 1.70 -4.39
C PRO A 451 -7.51 1.99 -5.59
N GLY A 452 -8.48 1.12 -5.84
CA GLY A 452 -9.71 1.45 -6.58
C GLY A 452 -9.64 1.49 -8.10
N SER A 453 -9.06 0.49 -8.78
CA SER A 453 -9.26 0.38 -10.23
C SER A 453 -9.14 -1.05 -10.76
N HIS A 454 -10.26 -1.76 -10.82
CA HIS A 454 -10.52 -2.70 -11.92
C HIS A 454 -11.94 -2.45 -12.44
N ALA A 455 -12.05 -2.32 -13.76
CA ALA A 455 -13.32 -2.21 -14.46
C ALA A 455 -14.11 -3.50 -14.25
N GLY A 456 -15.03 -3.47 -13.28
CA GLY A 456 -15.91 -4.59 -12.93
C GLY A 456 -16.24 -4.71 -11.44
N LEU A 457 -15.49 -4.06 -10.54
CA LEU A 457 -15.75 -4.10 -9.10
C LEU A 457 -15.76 -2.70 -8.49
N THR A 458 -16.67 -2.53 -7.54
CA THR A 458 -17.07 -1.29 -6.87
C THR A 458 -15.87 -0.44 -6.43
N PRO A 459 -15.86 0.89 -6.65
CA PRO A 459 -14.80 1.76 -6.13
C PRO A 459 -14.63 1.54 -4.63
N LEU A 460 -13.38 1.62 -4.14
CA LEU A 460 -13.06 1.57 -2.71
C LEU A 460 -13.90 2.62 -1.99
N SER A 461 -14.93 2.13 -1.31
CA SER A 461 -15.94 2.92 -0.63
C SER A 461 -15.96 2.51 0.84
N PRO A 462 -16.49 3.37 1.72
CA PRO A 462 -16.77 2.96 3.10
C PRO A 462 -17.57 1.66 3.18
N ALA A 463 -18.52 1.45 2.26
CA ALA A 463 -19.28 0.20 2.16
C ALA A 463 -18.39 -1.03 1.87
N PHE A 464 -17.39 -0.88 1.00
CA PHE A 464 -16.44 -1.96 0.73
C PHE A 464 -15.52 -2.24 1.93
N ALA A 465 -15.09 -1.20 2.65
CA ALA A 465 -14.37 -1.37 3.91
C ALA A 465 -15.19 -2.11 4.96
N GLU A 466 -16.49 -1.82 5.09
CA GLU A 466 -17.39 -2.55 5.99
C GLU A 466 -17.53 -4.02 5.58
N LEU A 467 -17.66 -4.31 4.28
CA LEU A 467 -17.70 -5.69 3.78
C LEU A 467 -16.40 -6.45 4.07
N ALA A 468 -15.24 -5.80 3.86
CA ALA A 468 -13.93 -6.36 4.16
C ALA A 468 -13.76 -6.64 5.66
N TRP A 469 -14.18 -5.70 6.51
CA TRP A 469 -14.19 -5.85 7.95
C TRP A 469 -15.10 -7.01 8.37
N GLN A 470 -16.33 -7.05 7.87
CA GLN A 470 -17.31 -8.09 8.18
C GLN A 470 -16.81 -9.49 7.80
N LEU A 471 -16.26 -9.66 6.59
CA LEU A 471 -15.71 -10.95 6.16
C LEU A 471 -14.54 -11.41 7.05
N ALA A 472 -13.69 -10.48 7.51
CA ALA A 472 -12.63 -10.79 8.45
C ALA A 472 -13.20 -11.27 9.80
N GLN A 473 -14.23 -10.62 10.34
CA GLN A 473 -14.92 -11.07 11.56
C GLN A 473 -15.50 -12.48 11.40
N GLU A 474 -16.19 -12.73 10.27
CA GLU A 474 -16.73 -14.06 9.93
C GLU A 474 -15.60 -15.10 9.89
N THR A 475 -14.47 -14.76 9.30
CA THR A 475 -13.30 -15.66 9.19
C THR A 475 -12.70 -16.00 10.55
N VAL A 476 -12.56 -15.02 11.44
CA VAL A 476 -12.06 -15.26 12.80
C VAL A 476 -13.04 -16.15 13.59
N ALA A 477 -14.35 -15.86 13.53
CA ALA A 477 -15.36 -16.69 14.18
C ALA A 477 -15.32 -18.14 13.66
N ALA A 478 -15.19 -18.31 12.34
CA ALA A 478 -15.07 -19.63 11.74
C ALA A 478 -13.81 -20.36 12.22
N HIS A 479 -12.67 -19.66 12.24
CA HIS A 479 -11.36 -20.19 12.65
C HIS A 479 -11.34 -20.64 14.12
N LEU A 480 -11.94 -19.87 15.01
CA LEU A 480 -12.02 -20.16 16.45
C LEU A 480 -13.14 -21.14 16.83
N ASN A 481 -13.86 -21.69 15.84
CA ASN A 481 -15.02 -22.55 16.05
C ASN A 481 -16.16 -21.87 16.84
N LEU A 482 -16.40 -20.58 16.62
CA LEU A 482 -17.46 -19.79 17.24
C LEU A 482 -18.62 -19.55 16.28
N PRO A 483 -19.84 -19.20 16.76
CA PRO A 483 -20.95 -18.80 15.89
C PRO A 483 -20.52 -17.68 14.95
N ILE A 484 -20.75 -17.86 13.64
CA ILE A 484 -20.42 -16.85 12.64
C ILE A 484 -21.48 -15.74 12.75
N PRO A 485 -21.09 -14.47 12.97
CA PRO A 485 -22.03 -13.37 13.06
C PRO A 485 -22.81 -13.26 11.74
N LYS A 486 -24.15 -13.14 11.83
CA LYS A 486 -24.98 -12.92 10.64
C LYS A 486 -24.68 -11.54 10.08
N GLY A 487 -24.25 -11.48 8.82
CA GLY A 487 -24.13 -10.24 8.09
C GLY A 487 -25.48 -9.53 7.95
N ASN A 488 -25.45 -8.21 7.81
CA ASN A 488 -26.56 -7.52 7.16
C ASN A 488 -26.52 -7.92 5.69
N ASP A 489 -27.25 -8.99 5.33
CA ASP A 489 -27.51 -9.30 3.94
C ASP A 489 -28.25 -8.10 3.34
N VAL A 490 -27.56 -7.29 2.55
CA VAL A 490 -28.22 -6.41 1.59
C VAL A 490 -28.87 -7.36 0.59
N GLU A 491 -30.18 -7.57 0.76
CA GLU A 491 -31.01 -8.31 -0.19
C GLU A 491 -30.71 -7.82 -1.61
N ALA A 492 -30.50 -8.79 -2.51
CA ALA A 492 -29.99 -8.64 -3.87
C ALA A 492 -30.85 -7.73 -4.75
#